data_AF-A0A8J2LY48-F1
#
_entry.id   AF-A0A8J2LY48-F1
#
_cell.length_a   1.000
_cell.length_b   1.000
_cell.length_c   1.000
_cell.angle_alpha   90.00
_cell.angle_beta   90.00
_cell.angle_gamma   90.00
#
_symmetry.space_group_name_H-M   'P 1'
#
loop_
_entity.id
_entity.type
_entity.pdbx_description
1 polymer ?
#
loop_
_entity_poly.entity_id
_entity_poly.type
_entity_poly.pdbx_seq_one_letter_code
_entity_poly.pdbx_strand_id
1 'polypeptide(L)'
;MPLERKVIFPCYNLCFPGIYRIVIMNGRWIVQVIEAIKLQQTNEISISLPRPYIFPHCFDYLKITWTNLSCPVQDLEFKMRVFAVPEGYSFEQSYYMEEYDIELSQQALELPCYQFDIIHAQFCFEIVSVHKFTARFNEWARRCVYTENC
;
A
#
# COMPACT_ATOMS: atom_id res chain seq x y z
N MET A 1 -41.14 -19.00 9.45
CA MET A 1 -40.12 -17.95 9.28
C MET A 1 -39.08 -18.50 8.31
N PRO A 2 -38.86 -17.90 7.13
CA PRO A 2 -37.84 -18.38 6.21
C PRO A 2 -36.46 -18.15 6.85
N LEU A 3 -35.61 -19.17 6.88
CA LEU A 3 -34.21 -19.02 7.29
C LEU A 3 -33.51 -18.15 6.22
N GLU A 4 -33.25 -16.88 6.53
CA GLU A 4 -32.27 -16.10 5.80
C GLU A 4 -30.89 -16.71 6.06
N ARG A 5 -30.44 -17.57 5.13
CA ARG A 5 -29.07 -18.10 5.17
C ARG A 5 -28.11 -16.97 4.82
N LYS A 6 -27.44 -16.41 5.83
CA LYS A 6 -26.31 -15.52 5.63
C LYS A 6 -25.12 -16.32 5.12
N VAL A 7 -24.60 -15.95 3.94
CA VAL A 7 -23.34 -16.46 3.41
C VAL A 7 -22.25 -15.49 3.85
N ILE A 8 -21.27 -15.99 4.59
CA ILE A 8 -20.12 -15.21 5.07
C ILE A 8 -18.91 -15.60 4.24
N PHE A 9 -18.30 -14.63 3.58
CA PHE A 9 -17.05 -14.82 2.84
C PHE A 9 -15.87 -14.38 3.71
N PRO A 10 -14.77 -15.17 3.74
CA PRO A 10 -13.51 -14.70 4.27
C PRO A 10 -13.04 -13.43 3.54
N CYS A 11 -12.43 -12.50 4.29
CA CYS A 11 -12.04 -11.19 3.77
C CYS A 11 -11.03 -11.28 2.61
N TYR A 12 -10.18 -12.31 2.56
CA TYR A 12 -9.19 -12.49 1.51
C TYR A 12 -9.81 -12.72 0.12
N ASN A 13 -11.09 -13.12 0.04
CA ASN A 13 -11.78 -13.24 -1.26
C ASN A 13 -12.16 -11.88 -1.87
N LEU A 14 -12.17 -10.83 -1.05
CA LEU A 14 -12.65 -9.49 -1.37
C LEU A 14 -11.65 -8.41 -0.91
N CYS A 15 -10.37 -8.74 -0.93
CA CYS A 15 -9.32 -7.89 -0.38
C CYS A 15 -8.76 -6.85 -1.35
N PHE A 16 -9.02 -7.00 -2.66
CA PHE A 16 -8.55 -6.05 -3.66
C PHE A 16 -9.64 -5.05 -4.01
N PRO A 17 -9.29 -3.78 -4.29
CA PRO A 17 -10.24 -2.87 -4.91
C PRO A 17 -10.66 -3.44 -6.27
N GLY A 18 -11.91 -3.25 -6.66
CA GLY A 18 -12.39 -3.74 -7.94
C GLY A 18 -13.90 -3.95 -7.97
N ILE A 19 -14.36 -4.52 -9.07
CA ILE A 19 -15.76 -4.88 -9.27
C ILE A 19 -15.87 -6.39 -9.17
N TYR A 20 -16.61 -6.85 -8.17
CA TYR A 20 -16.86 -8.25 -7.90
C TYR A 20 -18.26 -8.62 -8.30
N ARG A 21 -18.43 -9.83 -8.84
CA ARG A 21 -19.74 -10.43 -9.08
C ARG A 21 -19.79 -11.76 -8.36
N ILE A 22 -20.68 -11.87 -7.37
CA ILE A 22 -20.84 -13.09 -6.59
C ILE A 22 -21.94 -13.94 -7.23
N VAL A 23 -21.61 -15.19 -7.53
CA VAL A 23 -22.53 -16.16 -8.10
C VAL A 23 -22.68 -17.31 -7.10
N ILE A 24 -23.92 -17.59 -6.70
CA ILE A 24 -24.26 -18.73 -5.85
C ILE A 24 -24.62 -19.90 -6.77
N MET A 25 -23.90 -21.00 -6.63
CA MET A 25 -24.10 -22.21 -7.43
C MET A 25 -24.61 -23.37 -6.55
N ASN A 26 -25.49 -24.20 -7.11
CA ASN A 26 -25.86 -25.50 -6.56
C ASN A 26 -25.49 -26.58 -7.58
N GLY A 27 -24.35 -27.23 -7.34
CA GLY A 27 -23.70 -28.09 -8.33
C GLY A 27 -23.29 -27.29 -9.57
N ARG A 28 -23.88 -27.61 -10.72
CA ARG A 28 -23.62 -26.90 -11.99
C ARG A 28 -24.61 -25.78 -12.30
N TRP A 29 -25.63 -25.60 -11.47
CA TRP A 29 -26.69 -24.63 -11.71
C TRP A 29 -26.45 -23.34 -10.94
N ILE A 30 -26.62 -22.20 -11.61
CA ILE A 30 -26.60 -20.88 -10.96
C ILE A 30 -27.95 -20.68 -10.26
N VAL A 31 -27.89 -20.56 -8.94
CA VAL A 31 -29.08 -20.33 -8.09
C VAL A 31 -29.37 -18.83 -7.97
N GLN A 32 -28.31 -18.03 -7.88
CA GLN A 32 -28.44 -16.59 -7.72
C GLN A 32 -27.20 -15.89 -8.23
N VAL A 33 -27.40 -14.72 -8.83
CA VAL A 33 -26.32 -13.79 -9.16
C VAL A 33 -26.57 -12.51 -8.38
N ILE A 34 -25.61 -12.14 -7.54
CA ILE A 34 -25.66 -10.89 -6.81
C ILE A 34 -25.25 -9.77 -7.77
N GLU A 35 -25.84 -8.59 -7.57
CA GLU A 35 -25.43 -7.38 -8.28
C GLU A 35 -23.94 -7.10 -8.07
N ALA A 36 -23.34 -6.40 -9.04
CA ALA A 36 -21.91 -6.11 -8.99
C ALA A 36 -21.58 -5.27 -7.76
N ILE A 37 -20.65 -5.75 -6.93
CA ILE A 37 -20.18 -5.04 -5.75
C ILE A 37 -18.88 -4.35 -6.11
N LYS A 38 -18.86 -3.02 -5.99
CA LYS A 38 -17.63 -2.24 -6.12
C LYS A 38 -16.93 -2.17 -4.76
N LEU A 39 -15.80 -2.85 -4.64
CA LEU A 39 -14.87 -2.67 -3.52
C LEU A 39 -13.93 -1.52 -3.83
N GLN A 40 -13.89 -0.54 -2.93
CA GLN A 40 -12.95 0.55 -3.00
C GLN A 40 -11.65 0.17 -2.29
N GLN A 41 -10.59 0.89 -2.65
CA GLN A 41 -9.32 0.76 -1.97
C GLN A 41 -9.48 1.19 -0.52
N THR A 42 -8.97 0.38 0.40
CA THR A 42 -9.05 0.69 1.83
C THR A 42 -7.88 1.60 2.19
N ASN A 43 -8.13 2.62 3.02
CA ASN A 43 -7.07 3.41 3.65
C ASN A 43 -6.48 2.66 4.88
N GLU A 44 -6.42 1.33 4.83
CA GLU A 44 -5.99 0.49 5.95
C GLU A 44 -4.48 0.58 6.18
N ILE A 45 -3.70 0.65 5.09
CA ILE A 45 -2.27 0.93 5.17
C ILE A 45 -2.08 2.44 5.10
N SER A 46 -1.35 2.96 6.08
CA SER A 46 -0.94 4.35 6.15
C SER A 46 0.53 4.38 6.53
N ILE A 47 1.31 5.21 5.84
CA ILE A 47 2.72 5.42 6.13
C ILE A 47 2.83 6.56 7.14
N SER A 48 3.59 6.32 8.20
CA SER A 48 3.92 7.30 9.22
C SER A 48 5.42 7.53 9.22
N LEU A 49 5.78 8.81 9.24
CA LEU A 49 7.16 9.28 9.38
C LEU A 49 7.26 10.04 10.69
N PRO A 50 8.39 9.92 11.41
CA PRO A 50 8.55 10.56 12.71
C PRO A 50 8.50 12.09 12.60
N ARG A 51 8.81 12.65 11.44
CA ARG A 51 8.94 14.10 11.20
C ARG A 51 8.51 14.46 9.77
N PRO A 52 8.13 15.73 9.52
CA PRO A 52 7.79 16.21 8.18
C PRO A 52 9.02 16.58 7.33
N TYR A 53 10.23 16.50 7.90
CA TYR A 53 11.51 16.73 7.23
C TYR A 53 12.55 15.66 7.63
N ILE A 54 13.48 15.34 6.72
CA ILE A 54 14.58 14.39 6.97
C ILE A 54 15.70 15.07 7.75
N PHE A 55 16.28 16.13 7.18
CA PHE A 55 17.36 16.90 7.79
C PHE A 55 16.83 18.11 8.57
N PRO A 56 17.54 18.55 9.63
CA PRO A 56 18.86 18.12 10.08
C PRO A 56 18.87 16.93 11.06
N HIS A 57 17.76 16.20 11.21
CA HIS A 57 17.59 15.25 12.31
C HIS A 57 17.84 13.77 11.96
N CYS A 58 18.09 13.48 10.68
CA CYS A 58 18.52 12.17 10.23
C CYS A 58 20.05 12.09 10.40
N PHE A 59 20.51 11.37 11.42
CA PHE A 59 21.94 11.17 11.67
C PHE A 59 22.42 9.80 11.19
N ASP A 60 21.69 8.74 11.51
CA ASP A 60 22.05 7.35 11.14
C ASP A 60 21.02 6.76 10.17
N TYR A 61 19.76 6.64 10.62
CA TYR A 61 18.67 6.05 9.86
C TYR A 61 17.37 6.85 9.96
N LEU A 62 16.63 6.93 8.86
CA LEU A 62 15.25 7.34 8.81
C LEU A 62 14.36 6.11 9.02
N LYS A 63 13.62 6.09 10.13
CA LYS A 63 12.63 5.06 10.40
C LYS A 63 11.29 5.42 9.76
N ILE A 64 10.81 4.57 8.87
CA ILE A 64 9.51 4.67 8.20
C ILE A 64 8.63 3.59 8.79
N THR A 65 7.44 3.93 9.30
CA THR A 65 6.51 2.96 9.87
C THR A 65 5.20 2.93 9.11
N TRP A 66 4.43 1.86 9.27
CA TRP A 66 3.11 1.76 8.65
C TRP A 66 2.12 0.94 9.48
N THR A 67 0.84 1.15 9.20
CA THR A 67 -0.25 0.31 9.72
C THR A 67 -0.34 -0.99 8.92
N ASN A 68 -0.72 -2.07 9.60
CA ASN A 68 -0.92 -3.38 8.97
C ASN A 68 -2.34 -3.52 8.43
N LEU A 69 -2.54 -4.47 7.52
CA LEU A 69 -3.86 -4.84 7.01
C LEU A 69 -4.66 -5.58 8.09
N SER A 70 -5.95 -5.24 8.18
CA SER A 70 -6.88 -5.97 9.06
C SER A 70 -7.17 -7.38 8.52
N CYS A 71 -7.11 -7.54 7.20
CA CYS A 71 -7.26 -8.80 6.50
C CYS A 71 -5.93 -9.26 5.91
N PRO A 72 -5.40 -10.44 6.32
CA PRO A 72 -4.23 -10.99 5.69
C PRO A 72 -4.58 -11.43 4.26
N VAL A 73 -3.88 -10.86 3.28
CA VAL A 73 -4.03 -11.22 1.88
C VAL A 73 -2.90 -12.16 1.50
N GLN A 74 -3.26 -13.37 1.08
CA GLN A 74 -2.30 -14.35 0.59
C GLN A 74 -1.77 -13.92 -0.79
N ASP A 75 -0.58 -14.39 -1.16
CA ASP A 75 0.00 -14.22 -2.49
C ASP A 75 0.28 -12.78 -2.94
N LEU A 76 0.41 -11.86 -1.98
CA LEU A 76 0.95 -10.53 -2.21
C LEU A 76 2.42 -10.43 -1.80
N GLU A 77 3.20 -9.81 -2.66
CA GLU A 77 4.55 -9.34 -2.35
C GLU A 77 4.49 -7.84 -2.15
N PHE A 78 4.85 -7.39 -0.95
CA PHE A 78 4.85 -5.98 -0.59
C PHE A 78 6.23 -5.37 -0.77
N LYS A 79 6.23 -4.15 -1.28
CA LYS A 79 7.44 -3.39 -1.57
C LYS A 79 7.27 -1.95 -1.08
N MET A 80 8.35 -1.39 -0.55
CA MET A 80 8.49 0.04 -0.30
C MET A 80 9.30 0.65 -1.43
N ARG A 81 8.71 1.59 -2.17
CA ARG A 81 9.40 2.36 -3.21
C ARG A 81 9.73 3.75 -2.70
N VAL A 82 10.93 4.21 -3.06
CA VAL A 82 11.43 5.54 -2.70
C VAL A 82 11.60 6.36 -3.97
N PHE A 83 11.03 7.56 -3.94
CA PHE A 83 11.11 8.54 -5.01
C PHE A 83 11.70 9.84 -4.50
N ALA A 84 12.54 10.48 -5.31
CA ALA A 84 13.06 11.81 -5.05
C ALA A 84 12.33 12.85 -5.90
N VAL A 85 11.82 13.91 -5.28
CA VAL A 85 11.11 14.99 -5.97
C VAL A 85 12.03 16.20 -6.10
N PRO A 86 12.35 16.66 -7.33
CA PRO A 86 13.18 17.83 -7.53
C PRO A 86 12.48 19.12 -7.11
N GLU A 87 13.26 20.16 -6.83
CA GLU A 87 12.74 21.46 -6.41
C GLU A 87 11.87 22.11 -7.52
N GLY A 88 10.73 22.68 -7.12
CA GLY A 88 9.79 23.33 -8.04
C GLY A 88 8.89 22.37 -8.83
N TYR A 89 8.98 21.07 -8.59
CA TYR A 89 8.19 20.05 -9.28
C TYR A 89 7.28 19.27 -8.32
N SER A 90 6.33 18.53 -8.90
CA SER A 90 5.42 17.64 -8.15
C SER A 90 5.88 16.18 -8.26
N PHE A 91 5.25 15.30 -7.49
CA PHE A 91 5.55 13.86 -7.49
C PHE A 91 5.50 13.22 -8.88
N GLU A 92 4.66 13.71 -9.80
CA GLU A 92 4.54 13.18 -11.17
C GLU A 92 5.86 13.27 -11.97
N GLN A 93 6.78 14.14 -11.54
CA GLN A 93 8.10 14.34 -12.13
C GLN A 93 9.21 13.86 -11.20
N SER A 94 8.88 12.98 -10.27
CA SER A 94 9.85 12.38 -9.35
C SER A 94 10.75 11.36 -10.05
N TYR A 95 11.93 11.16 -9.48
CA TYR A 95 12.88 10.13 -9.88
C TYR A 95 12.70 8.92 -8.97
N TYR A 96 12.49 7.75 -9.56
CA TYR A 96 12.59 6.50 -8.84
C TYR A 96 14.02 6.29 -8.35
N MET A 97 14.19 6.01 -7.06
CA MET A 97 15.51 5.77 -6.47
C MET A 97 15.75 4.29 -6.25
N GLU A 98 14.92 3.68 -5.39
CA GLU A 98 15.14 2.32 -4.91
C GLU A 98 13.83 1.69 -4.44
N GLU A 99 13.84 0.35 -4.35
CA GLU A 99 12.74 -0.45 -3.84
C GLU A 99 13.28 -1.48 -2.85
N TYR A 100 12.53 -1.68 -1.77
CA TYR A 100 12.84 -2.64 -0.71
C TYR A 100 11.67 -3.61 -0.58
N ASP A 101 11.96 -4.92 -0.57
CA ASP A 101 10.96 -5.91 -0.18
C ASP A 101 10.63 -5.73 1.31
N ILE A 102 9.35 -5.65 1.63
CA ILE A 102 8.89 -5.46 3.02
C ILE A 102 7.89 -6.54 3.41
N GLU A 103 7.89 -6.88 4.69
CA GLU A 103 6.82 -7.65 5.30
C GLU A 103 5.94 -6.71 6.11
N LEU A 104 4.63 -6.67 5.83
CA LEU A 104 3.74 -5.75 6.54
C LEU A 104 3.70 -5.98 8.06
N SER A 105 3.98 -7.20 8.51
CA SER A 105 4.08 -7.58 9.93
C SER A 105 5.24 -6.91 10.67
N GLN A 106 6.30 -6.51 9.97
CA GLN A 106 7.45 -5.83 10.57
C GLN A 106 7.12 -4.38 10.94
N GLN A 107 6.15 -3.77 10.25
CA GLN A 107 5.60 -2.42 10.50
C GLN A 107 6.62 -1.26 10.44
N ALA A 108 7.87 -1.54 10.09
CA ALA A 108 8.92 -0.55 10.01
C ALA A 108 10.00 -0.95 9.00
N LEU A 109 10.58 0.06 8.37
CA LEU A 109 11.79 -0.02 7.56
C LEU A 109 12.72 1.10 8.00
N GLU A 110 14.01 0.79 8.15
CA GLU A 110 15.04 1.77 8.49
C GLU A 110 15.95 1.97 7.27
N LEU A 111 15.95 3.19 6.74
CA LEU A 111 16.76 3.57 5.59
C LEU A 111 17.91 4.47 6.05
N PRO A 112 19.16 4.18 5.68
CA PRO A 112 20.29 5.00 6.11
C PRO A 112 20.22 6.43 5.55
N CYS A 113 20.51 7.40 6.40
CA CYS A 113 20.35 8.82 6.07
C CYS A 113 21.20 9.28 4.87
N TYR A 114 22.34 8.62 4.61
CA TYR A 114 23.22 8.96 3.49
C TYR A 114 22.60 8.73 2.12
N GLN A 115 21.48 7.99 2.03
CA GLN A 115 20.76 7.79 0.77
C GLN A 115 19.98 9.03 0.32
N PHE A 116 19.70 9.96 1.25
CA PHE A 116 18.94 11.17 0.97
C PHE A 116 19.90 12.33 0.69
N ASP A 117 19.67 13.02 -0.42
CA ASP A 117 20.46 14.16 -0.86
C ASP A 117 19.63 15.45 -0.81
N ILE A 118 20.22 16.51 -0.25
CA ILE A 118 19.65 17.87 -0.14
C ILE A 118 19.32 18.51 -1.49
N ILE A 119 19.83 18.00 -2.60
CA ILE A 119 19.47 18.50 -3.95
C ILE A 119 17.99 18.27 -4.31
N HIS A 120 17.32 17.32 -3.65
CA HIS A 120 15.90 17.06 -3.87
C HIS A 120 15.08 17.78 -2.80
N ALA A 121 13.94 18.34 -3.17
CA ALA A 121 13.09 19.06 -2.23
C ALA A 121 12.31 18.13 -1.29
N GLN A 122 11.92 16.95 -1.79
CA GLN A 122 11.17 15.96 -1.03
C GLN A 122 11.58 14.54 -1.39
N PHE A 123 11.32 13.61 -0.47
CA PHE A 123 11.32 12.18 -0.74
C PHE A 123 9.93 11.61 -0.47
N CYS A 124 9.45 10.76 -1.36
CA CYS A 124 8.15 10.13 -1.24
C CYS A 124 8.32 8.62 -1.12
N PHE A 125 7.65 8.06 -0.12
CA PHE A 125 7.63 6.64 0.20
C PHE A 125 6.29 6.07 -0.21
N GLU A 126 6.31 4.96 -0.94
CA GLU A 126 5.12 4.32 -1.44
C GLU A 126 5.12 2.83 -1.08
N ILE A 127 4.05 2.38 -0.41
CA ILE A 127 3.82 0.96 -0.19
C ILE A 127 2.96 0.45 -1.33
N VAL A 128 3.48 -0.55 -2.02
CA VAL A 128 2.81 -1.24 -3.13
C VAL A 128 2.76 -2.73 -2.85
N SER A 129 1.85 -3.42 -3.54
CA SER A 129 1.90 -4.87 -3.64
C SER A 129 1.75 -5.36 -5.06
N VAL A 130 2.37 -6.52 -5.32
CA VAL A 130 2.21 -7.27 -6.56
C VAL A 130 1.63 -8.63 -6.23
N HIS A 131 0.56 -9.00 -6.92
CA HIS A 131 -0.02 -10.33 -6.80
C HIS A 131 0.80 -11.36 -7.57
N LYS A 132 1.30 -12.39 -6.87
CA LYS A 132 2.25 -13.38 -7.41
C LYS A 132 1.78 -14.03 -8.71
N PHE A 133 0.50 -14.41 -8.78
CA PHE A 133 -0.04 -15.14 -9.94
C PHE A 133 -0.52 -14.28 -11.10
N THR A 134 -1.04 -13.07 -10.82
CA THR A 134 -1.69 -12.23 -11.83
C THR A 134 -0.82 -11.05 -12.25
N ALA A 135 0.33 -10.86 -11.59
CA ALA A 135 1.17 -9.66 -11.69
C ALA A 135 0.39 -8.35 -11.45
N ARG A 136 -0.76 -8.44 -10.78
CA ARG A 136 -1.60 -7.27 -10.52
C ARG A 136 -0.90 -6.37 -9.52
N PHE A 137 -0.63 -5.14 -9.95
CA PHE A 137 -0.06 -4.08 -9.13
C PHE A 137 -1.17 -3.35 -8.36
N ASN A 138 -0.90 -3.06 -7.08
CA ASN A 138 -1.75 -2.22 -6.25
C ASN A 138 -0.87 -1.24 -5.47
N GLU A 139 -1.12 0.05 -5.65
CA GLU A 139 -0.62 1.08 -4.74
C GLU A 139 -1.50 1.06 -3.48
N TRP A 140 -0.93 1.15 -2.28
CA TRP A 140 -1.70 1.15 -1.03
C TRP A 140 -1.65 2.51 -0.33
N ALA A 141 -0.45 3.06 -0.19
CA ALA A 141 -0.22 4.30 0.52
C ALA A 141 1.00 5.03 -0.06
N ARG A 142 0.92 6.36 -0.10
CA ARG A 142 2.04 7.23 -0.45
C ARG A 142 2.16 8.35 0.56
N ARG A 143 3.38 8.65 1.01
CA ARG A 143 3.65 9.76 1.90
C ARG A 143 4.98 10.43 1.56
N CYS A 144 4.94 11.75 1.42
CA CYS A 144 6.12 12.56 1.15
C CYS A 144 6.60 13.27 2.40
N VAL A 145 7.91 13.48 2.47
CA VAL A 145 8.62 14.22 3.51
C VAL A 145 9.53 15.24 2.83
N TYR A 146 9.64 16.43 3.40
CA TYR A 146 10.62 17.41 2.91
C TYR A 146 12.04 16.94 3.22
N THR A 147 12.98 17.31 2.38
CA THR A 147 14.38 16.98 2.66
C THR A 147 14.91 17.83 3.78
N GLU A 148 14.65 19.14 3.74
CA GLU A 148 15.08 20.11 4.74
C GLU A 148 13.90 20.89 5.33
N ASN A 149 14.08 21.41 6.55
CA ASN A 149 13.14 22.32 7.19
C ASN A 149 13.50 23.76 6.80
N CYS A 150 12.93 24.25 5.69
CA CYS A 150 13.11 25.62 5.21
C CYS A 150 12.20 26.63 5.93
#